data_AF-A0A933XPC7-F1
#
_entry.id   AF-A0A933XPC7-F1
#
_cell.length_a   1.000
_cell.length_b   1.000
_cell.length_c   1.000
_cell.angle_alpha   90.00
_cell.angle_beta   90.00
_cell.angle_gamma   90.00
#
_symmetry.space_group_name_H-M   'P 1'
#
loop_
_entity.id
_entity.type
_entity.pdbx_description
1 polymer ?
#
loop_
_entity_poly.entity_id
_entity_poly.type
_entity_poly.pdbx_seq_one_letter_code
_entity_poly.pdbx_strand_id
1 'polypeptide(L)'
;VFFAMSRDQLLGPWLSAVHPRFGTPHHATLLTGVGVAGMAAFVQIGEAADMTNIGTLFAFVLVCAAVLVLRRTKPDQPRPFRIRFMPWIPLLGMAACLGLMAFLPTVTWIRFGVWSVIGTVVYFLYGKHHSRLAAKIDDGEMG
;
A
#
# COMPACT_ATOMS: atom_id res chain seq x y z
N VAL A 1 9.74 -1.15 2.37
CA VAL A 1 8.69 -1.86 1.58
C VAL A 1 9.31 -2.69 0.45
N PHE A 2 10.15 -2.14 -0.43
CA PHE A 2 10.82 -2.90 -1.52
C PHE A 2 11.51 -4.20 -1.07
N PHE A 3 12.23 -4.20 0.06
CA PHE A 3 12.87 -5.40 0.60
C PHE A 3 11.89 -6.46 1.14
N ALA A 4 10.72 -6.03 1.66
CA ALA A 4 9.67 -6.94 2.08
C ALA A 4 8.92 -7.54 0.87
N MET A 5 8.65 -6.74 -0.16
CA MET A 5 8.07 -7.19 -1.44
C MET A 5 9.02 -8.09 -2.25
N SER A 6 10.34 -7.89 -2.15
CA SER A 6 11.32 -8.78 -2.79
C SER A 6 11.44 -10.12 -2.07
N ARG A 7 11.23 -10.16 -0.75
CA ARG A 7 11.14 -11.42 0.01
C ARG A 7 9.90 -12.22 -0.37
N ASP A 8 8.83 -11.55 -0.77
CA ASP A 8 7.60 -12.16 -1.29
C ASP A 8 7.70 -12.54 -2.79
N GLN A 9 8.90 -12.51 -3.39
CA GLN A 9 9.20 -12.93 -4.78
C GLN A 9 8.46 -12.15 -5.89
N LEU A 10 7.88 -10.99 -5.57
CA LEU A 10 7.05 -10.19 -6.48
C LEU A 10 7.83 -9.24 -7.41
N LEU A 11 9.13 -9.02 -7.15
CA LEU A 11 9.99 -8.15 -7.95
C LEU A 11 11.18 -8.95 -8.47
N GLY A 12 11.49 -8.84 -9.77
CA GLY A 12 12.53 -9.63 -10.43
C GLY A 12 13.91 -9.51 -9.74
N PRO A 13 14.75 -10.56 -9.82
CA PRO A 13 15.99 -10.72 -9.02
C PRO A 13 17.02 -9.59 -9.20
N TRP A 14 16.89 -8.80 -10.26
CA TRP A 14 17.77 -7.66 -10.56
C TRP A 14 17.64 -6.47 -9.59
N LEU A 15 16.48 -6.30 -8.93
CA LEU A 15 16.28 -5.23 -7.94
C LEU A 15 16.87 -5.58 -6.55
N SER A 16 17.25 -6.84 -6.35
CA SER A 16 17.74 -7.41 -5.10
C SER A 16 19.26 -7.54 -5.03
N ALA A 17 20.01 -6.98 -5.99
CA ALA A 17 21.47 -6.94 -5.93
C ALA A 17 21.91 -5.98 -4.82
N VAL A 18 22.08 -6.54 -3.62
CA VAL A 18 22.47 -5.83 -2.42
C VAL A 18 23.99 -5.74 -2.35
N HIS A 19 24.54 -4.57 -1.98
CA HIS A 19 25.98 -4.40 -1.86
C HIS A 19 26.55 -5.38 -0.80
N PRO A 20 27.55 -6.23 -1.14
CA PRO A 20 27.99 -7.35 -0.29
C PRO A 20 28.59 -6.93 1.07
N ARG A 21 28.99 -5.66 1.23
CA ARG A 21 29.55 -5.11 2.49
C ARG A 21 28.58 -4.26 3.31
N PHE A 22 27.55 -3.66 2.68
CA PHE A 22 26.68 -2.67 3.32
C PHE A 22 25.21 -3.06 3.35
N GLY A 23 24.82 -4.14 2.67
CA GLY A 23 23.43 -4.62 2.70
C GLY A 23 22.43 -3.60 2.12
N THR A 24 22.89 -2.62 1.33
CA THR A 24 22.05 -1.60 0.69
C THR A 24 21.83 -1.92 -0.80
N PRO A 25 20.58 -1.84 -1.31
CA PRO A 25 20.26 -2.03 -2.72
C PRO A 25 20.59 -0.75 -3.51
N HIS A 26 21.88 -0.51 -3.75
CA HIS A 26 22.39 0.75 -4.30
C HIS A 26 21.81 1.10 -5.68
N HIS A 27 21.60 0.11 -6.54
CA HIS A 27 20.98 0.31 -7.86
C HIS A 27 19.50 0.72 -7.75
N ALA A 28 18.75 0.12 -6.81
CA ALA A 28 17.36 0.50 -6.57
C ALA A 28 17.27 1.93 -6.04
N THR A 29 18.17 2.33 -5.14
CA THR A 29 18.25 3.70 -4.59
C THR A 29 18.62 4.72 -5.65
N LEU A 30 19.59 4.42 -6.53
CA LEU A 30 19.99 5.33 -7.60
C LEU A 30 18.88 5.48 -8.64
N LEU A 31 18.24 4.38 -9.05
CA LEU A 31 17.13 4.39 -10.01
C LEU A 31 15.94 5.20 -9.49
N THR A 32 15.51 4.94 -8.24
CA THR A 32 14.41 5.70 -7.64
C THR A 32 14.80 7.15 -7.40
N GLY A 33 16.03 7.40 -6.97
CA GLY A 33 16.56 8.76 -6.76
C GLY A 33 16.56 9.59 -8.04
N VAL A 34 17.07 9.04 -9.15
CA VAL A 34 17.06 9.71 -10.46
C VAL A 34 15.63 9.92 -10.96
N GLY A 35 14.76 8.91 -10.83
CA GLY A 35 13.36 9.03 -11.24
C GLY A 35 12.61 10.11 -10.45
N VAL A 36 12.80 10.16 -9.13
CA VAL A 36 12.21 11.18 -8.25
C VAL A 36 12.79 12.56 -8.55
N ALA A 37 14.11 12.68 -8.73
CA ALA A 37 14.74 13.95 -9.07
C ALA A 37 14.25 14.50 -10.43
N GLY A 38 14.09 13.61 -11.41
CA GLY A 38 13.50 13.96 -12.71
C GLY A 38 12.06 14.45 -12.56
N MET A 39 11.20 13.71 -11.85
CA MET A 39 9.82 14.13 -11.64
C MET A 39 9.70 15.41 -10.81
N ALA A 40 10.56 15.61 -9.81
CA ALA A 40 10.59 16.82 -8.98
C ALA A 40 10.95 18.09 -9.78
N ALA A 41 11.64 17.96 -10.91
CA ALA A 41 11.95 19.10 -11.78
C ALA A 41 10.74 19.60 -12.58
N PHE A 42 9.74 18.74 -12.82
CA PHE A 42 8.56 19.06 -13.63
C PHE A 42 7.25 19.15 -12.83
N VAL A 43 7.19 18.54 -11.65
CA VAL A 43 6.01 18.53 -10.79
C VAL A 43 6.13 19.60 -9.71
N GLN A 44 5.11 20.46 -9.60
CA GLN A 44 5.06 21.45 -8.53
C GLN A 44 4.88 20.76 -7.16
N ILE A 45 5.63 21.22 -6.16
CA ILE A 45 5.62 20.66 -4.80
C ILE A 45 4.19 20.59 -4.22
N GLY A 46 3.33 21.57 -4.51
CA GLY A 46 1.93 21.56 -4.08
C GLY A 46 1.12 20.39 -4.65
N GLU A 47 1.19 20.16 -5.96
CA GLU A 47 0.48 19.04 -6.60
C GLU A 47 1.00 17.68 -6.11
N ALA A 48 2.32 17.55 -5.94
CA ALA A 48 2.93 16.34 -5.40
C ALA A 48 2.49 16.06 -3.95
N ALA A 49 2.39 17.10 -3.13
CA ALA A 49 1.93 16.99 -1.75
C ALA A 49 0.46 16.55 -1.69
N ASP A 50 -0.42 17.13 -2.50
CA ASP A 50 -1.84 16.76 -2.56
C ASP A 50 -2.02 15.30 -3.00
N MET A 51 -1.26 14.84 -4.00
CA MET A 51 -1.29 13.45 -4.47
C MET A 51 -0.78 12.46 -3.42
N THR A 52 0.21 12.84 -2.62
CA THR A 52 0.74 12.01 -1.53
C THR A 52 -0.22 11.97 -0.35
N ASN A 53 -0.82 13.11 -0.02
CA ASN A 53 -1.81 13.23 1.06
C ASN A 53 -3.03 12.36 0.79
N ILE A 54 -3.62 12.42 -0.42
CA ILE A 54 -4.80 11.59 -0.73
C ILE A 54 -4.50 10.10 -0.61
N GLY A 55 -3.33 9.65 -1.08
CA GLY A 55 -2.94 8.24 -1.02
C GLY A 55 -2.74 7.76 0.41
N THR A 56 -2.11 8.59 1.25
CA THR A 56 -1.85 8.27 2.66
C THR A 56 -3.14 8.24 3.48
N LEU A 57 -4.01 9.24 3.29
CA LEU A 57 -5.32 9.29 3.93
C LEU A 57 -6.19 8.09 3.52
N PHE A 58 -6.16 7.71 2.23
CA PHE A 58 -6.87 6.52 1.75
C PHE A 58 -6.35 5.24 2.41
N ALA A 59 -5.03 5.07 2.48
CA ALA A 59 -4.43 3.93 3.16
C ALA A 59 -4.83 3.86 4.64
N PHE A 60 -4.89 5.00 5.34
CA PHE A 60 -5.37 5.04 6.72
C PHE A 60 -6.86 4.67 6.86
N VAL A 61 -7.71 5.15 5.96
CA VAL A 61 -9.13 4.73 5.91
C VAL A 61 -9.23 3.21 5.72
N LEU A 62 -8.47 2.63 4.79
CA LEU A 62 -8.43 1.18 4.57
C LEU A 62 -7.92 0.42 5.78
N VAL A 63 -6.89 0.90 6.48
CA VAL A 63 -6.38 0.28 7.70
C VAL A 63 -7.42 0.33 8.81
N CYS A 64 -8.07 1.47 9.04
CA CYS A 64 -9.16 1.61 10.02
C CYS A 64 -10.30 0.63 9.71
N ALA A 65 -10.72 0.53 8.45
CA ALA A 65 -11.73 -0.42 8.01
C ALA A 65 -11.28 -1.88 8.19
N ALA A 66 -10.04 -2.22 7.78
CA ALA A 66 -9.47 -3.55 7.91
C ALA A 66 -9.40 -4.01 9.37
N VAL A 67 -9.06 -3.11 10.31
CA VAL A 67 -9.07 -3.40 11.74
C VAL A 67 -10.48 -3.74 12.23
N LEU A 68 -11.52 -3.03 11.77
CA LEU A 68 -12.92 -3.32 12.09
C LEU A 68 -13.39 -4.65 11.47
N VAL A 69 -12.99 -4.95 10.23
CA VAL A 69 -13.31 -6.21 9.56
C VAL A 69 -12.61 -7.39 10.26
N LEU A 70 -11.30 -7.29 10.51
CA LEU A 70 -10.52 -8.35 11.16
C LEU A 70 -11.02 -8.65 12.58
N ARG A 71 -11.59 -7.66 13.28
CA ARG A 71 -12.30 -7.87 14.56
C ARG A 71 -13.51 -8.79 14.42
N ARG A 72 -14.27 -8.68 13.33
CA ARG A 72 -15.46 -9.50 13.08
C ARG A 72 -15.11 -10.87 12.49
N THR A 73 -14.14 -10.93 11.58
CA THR A 73 -13.81 -12.16 10.87
C THR A 73 -12.88 -13.10 11.66
N LYS A 74 -11.97 -12.58 12.49
CA LYS A 74 -11.00 -13.41 13.25
C LYS A 74 -10.95 -12.96 14.72
N PRO A 75 -11.96 -13.32 15.53
CA PRO A 75 -12.02 -12.92 16.93
C PRO A 75 -10.90 -13.54 17.78
N ASP A 76 -10.51 -14.79 17.51
CA ASP A 76 -9.61 -15.60 18.37
C ASP A 76 -8.10 -15.40 18.14
N GLN A 77 -7.67 -14.50 17.25
CA GLN A 77 -6.23 -14.25 17.09
C GLN A 77 -5.63 -13.61 18.36
N PRO A 78 -4.43 -14.05 18.80
CA PRO A 78 -3.75 -13.45 19.93
C PRO A 78 -3.37 -12.00 19.60
N ARG A 79 -3.98 -11.05 20.32
CA ARG A 79 -3.75 -9.60 20.15
C ARG A 79 -2.88 -9.10 21.31
N PRO A 80 -1.54 -8.99 21.14
CA PRO A 80 -0.63 -8.52 22.18
C PRO A 80 -0.88 -7.06 22.58
N PHE A 81 -1.42 -6.25 21.66
CA PHE A 81 -1.87 -4.88 21.94
C PHE A 81 -3.39 -4.77 21.76
N ARG A 82 -4.11 -4.48 22.85
CA ARG A 82 -5.57 -4.27 22.83
C ARG A 82 -5.89 -2.80 23.04
N ILE A 83 -6.45 -2.17 22.03
CA ILE A 83 -6.92 -0.79 22.10
C ILE A 83 -8.16 -0.73 23.01
N ARG A 84 -8.07 0.03 24.13
CA ARG A 84 -9.09 0.13 25.19
C ARG A 84 -10.43 0.68 24.70
N PHE A 85 -10.41 1.61 23.75
CA PHE A 85 -11.60 2.32 23.25
C PHE A 85 -12.00 1.89 21.82
N MET A 86 -11.91 0.60 21.51
CA MET A 86 -12.49 0.08 20.28
C MET A 86 -14.01 -0.11 20.42
N PRO A 87 -14.81 0.19 19.39
CA PRO A 87 -14.42 0.57 18.02
C PRO A 87 -14.30 2.10 17.77
N TRP A 88 -14.45 2.93 18.79
CA TRP A 88 -14.51 4.39 18.64
C TRP A 88 -13.24 5.01 18.04
N ILE A 89 -12.05 4.56 18.46
CA ILE A 89 -10.77 5.10 17.95
C ILE A 89 -10.64 4.94 16.42
N PRO A 90 -10.77 3.73 15.83
CA PRO A 90 -10.68 3.59 14.37
C PRO A 90 -11.83 4.31 13.63
N LEU A 91 -13.01 4.44 14.25
CA LEU A 91 -14.13 5.17 13.64
C LEU A 91 -13.83 6.67 13.56
N LEU A 92 -13.32 7.26 14.64
CA LEU A 92 -12.92 8.67 14.69
C LEU A 92 -11.73 8.95 13.78
N GLY A 93 -10.74 8.05 13.74
CA GLY A 93 -9.62 8.15 12.79
C GLY A 93 -10.09 8.12 11.34
N MET A 94 -11.00 7.21 11.00
CA MET A 94 -11.62 7.15 9.68
C MET A 94 -12.41 8.42 9.36
N ALA A 95 -13.23 8.92 10.29
CA ALA A 95 -13.99 10.15 10.11
C ALA A 95 -13.08 11.37 9.92
N ALA A 96 -11.99 11.49 10.69
CA ALA A 96 -11.00 12.55 10.54
C ALA A 96 -10.28 12.47 9.20
N CYS A 97 -9.87 11.27 8.76
CA CYS A 97 -9.22 11.08 7.46
C CYS A 97 -10.15 11.42 6.30
N LEU A 98 -11.41 10.99 6.36
CA LEU A 98 -12.43 11.33 5.36
C LEU A 98 -12.74 12.83 5.34
N GLY A 99 -12.80 13.47 6.51
CA GLY A 99 -12.96 14.92 6.63
C GLY A 99 -11.81 15.66 5.96
N LEU A 100 -10.56 15.26 6.22
CA LEU A 100 -9.38 15.84 5.56
C LEU A 100 -9.39 15.60 4.04
N MET A 101 -9.81 14.42 3.58
CA MET A 101 -9.96 14.13 2.15
C MET A 101 -11.01 15.00 1.45
N ALA A 102 -12.05 15.43 2.17
CA ALA A 102 -13.08 16.32 1.63
C ALA A 102 -12.57 17.76 1.40
N PHE A 103 -11.52 18.18 2.11
CA PHE A 103 -10.87 19.48 1.90
C PHE A 103 -9.88 19.48 0.73
N LEU A 104 -9.55 18.32 0.14
CA LEU A 104 -8.63 18.25 -1.00
C LEU A 104 -9.35 18.61 -2.33
N PRO A 105 -8.64 19.24 -3.28
CA PRO A 105 -9.19 19.57 -4.60
C PRO A 105 -9.77 18.35 -5.33
N THR A 106 -10.90 18.52 -6.01
CA THR A 106 -11.57 17.45 -6.78
C THR A 106 -10.68 16.86 -7.88
N VAL A 107 -9.72 17.63 -8.40
CA VAL A 107 -8.72 17.16 -9.36
C VAL A 107 -7.90 16.00 -8.79
N THR A 108 -7.58 16.03 -7.50
CA THR A 108 -6.81 14.99 -6.81
C THR A 108 -7.58 13.67 -6.73
N TRP A 109 -8.91 13.74 -6.53
CA TRP A 109 -9.80 12.58 -6.54
C TRP A 109 -9.84 11.89 -7.91
N ILE A 110 -9.92 12.66 -8.99
CA ILE A 110 -9.93 12.11 -10.35
C ILE A 110 -8.61 11.42 -10.66
N ARG A 111 -7.47 12.07 -10.38
CA ARG A 111 -6.13 11.49 -10.58
C ARG A 111 -5.96 10.19 -9.79
N PHE A 112 -6.39 10.18 -8.52
CA PHE A 112 -6.35 8.98 -7.67
C PHE A 112 -7.26 7.86 -8.19
N GLY A 113 -8.47 8.19 -8.64
CA GLY A 113 -9.41 7.24 -9.22
C GLY A 113 -8.87 6.60 -10.49
N VAL A 114 -8.35 7.40 -11.41
CA VAL A 114 -7.73 6.91 -12.66
C VAL A 114 -6.56 5.98 -12.34
N TRP A 115 -5.66 6.37 -11.43
CA TRP A 115 -4.52 5.53 -11.05
C TRP A 115 -4.96 4.23 -10.36
N SER A 116 -5.97 4.27 -9.48
CA SER A 116 -6.52 3.08 -8.81
C SER A 116 -7.14 2.11 -9.81
N VAL A 117 -7.84 2.63 -10.82
CA VAL A 117 -8.41 1.81 -11.91
C VAL A 117 -7.29 1.20 -12.75
N ILE A 118 -6.26 1.98 -13.13
CA ILE A 118 -5.10 1.46 -13.86
C ILE A 118 -4.42 0.34 -13.07
N GLY A 119 -4.13 0.56 -11.78
CA GLY A 119 -3.50 -0.45 -10.92
C GLY A 119 -4.35 -1.71 -10.79
N THR A 120 -5.66 -1.55 -10.68
CA THR A 120 -6.61 -2.68 -10.66
C THR A 120 -6.59 -3.43 -11.98
N VAL A 121 -6.65 -2.74 -13.13
CA VAL A 121 -6.59 -3.35 -14.46
C VAL A 121 -5.27 -4.08 -14.68
N VAL A 122 -4.13 -3.47 -14.34
CA VAL A 122 -2.80 -4.11 -14.42
C VAL A 122 -2.74 -5.34 -13.52
N TYR A 123 -3.23 -5.25 -12.28
CA TYR A 123 -3.31 -6.38 -11.36
C TYR A 123 -4.19 -7.51 -11.90
N PHE A 124 -5.35 -7.21 -12.48
CA PHE A 124 -6.21 -8.23 -13.08
C PHE A 124 -5.58 -8.84 -14.33
N LEU A 125 -4.96 -8.04 -15.21
CA LEU A 125 -4.31 -8.54 -16.42
C LEU A 125 -3.08 -9.40 -16.10
N TYR A 126 -2.24 -8.96 -15.16
CA TYR A 126 -1.06 -9.71 -14.72
C TYR A 126 -1.42 -10.90 -13.82
N GLY A 127 -2.34 -10.68 -12.88
CA GLY A 127 -2.85 -11.69 -11.94
C GLY A 127 -3.62 -12.81 -12.63
N LYS A 128 -4.33 -12.52 -13.73
CA LYS A 128 -4.94 -13.56 -14.58
C LYS A 128 -3.89 -14.46 -15.24
N HIS A 129 -2.67 -13.97 -15.47
CA HIS A 129 -1.55 -14.76 -15.99
C HIS A 129 -0.69 -15.46 -14.90
N HIS A 130 -0.74 -14.99 -13.65
CA HIS A 130 0.02 -15.56 -12.52
C HIS A 130 -0.87 -16.13 -11.39
N SER A 131 -2.11 -16.51 -11.70
CA SER A 131 -3.12 -17.03 -10.76
C SER A 131 -2.76 -18.41 -10.18
N ARG A 132 -1.68 -18.49 -9.41
CA ARG A 132 -1.38 -19.59 -8.48
C ARG A 132 -1.85 -19.30 -7.05
N LEU A 133 -2.67 -18.25 -6.85
CA LEU A 133 -3.27 -17.98 -5.54
C LEU A 133 -4.46 -18.91 -5.22
N ALA A 134 -5.02 -19.60 -6.22
CA ALA A 134 -6.04 -20.64 -6.03
C ALA A 134 -5.45 -22.00 -5.57
N ALA A 135 -4.14 -22.21 -5.68
CA ALA A 135 -3.52 -23.50 -5.37
C ALA A 135 -3.05 -23.63 -3.90
N LYS A 136 -3.10 -22.57 -3.09
CA LYS A 136 -2.56 -22.59 -1.71
C LYS A 136 -3.60 -22.55 -0.60
N ILE A 137 -4.89 -22.50 -0.95
CA ILE A 137 -5.99 -22.58 0.02
C ILE A 137 -6.41 -24.04 0.27
N ASP A 138 -6.08 -24.96 -0.64
CA ASP A 138 -6.45 -26.39 -0.55
C ASP A 138 -5.47 -27.24 0.30
N ASP A 139 -4.19 -26.84 0.38
CA ASP A 139 -3.16 -27.58 1.14
C ASP A 139 -3.20 -27.34 2.66
N GLY A 140 -4.06 -26.44 3.14
CA GLY A 140 -4.14 -26.05 4.55
C GLY A 140 -5.10 -26.88 5.41
N GLU A 141 -5.91 -27.77 4.81
CA GLU A 141 -6.89 -28.60 5.53
C GLU A 141 -6.51 -30.09 5.59
N MET A 142 -5.32 -30.49 5.12
CA MET A 142 -4.86 -31.89 5.17
C MET A 142 -3.44 -32.04 5.71
N GLY A 143 -3.20 -31.56 6.94
CA GLY A 143 -1.93 -31.78 7.66
C GLY A 143 -2.11 -31.79 9.17
#